data_AF-A0ABC9C930-F1
#
_entry.id   AF-A0ABC9C930-F1
#
_cell.length_a   1.000
_cell.length_b   1.000
_cell.length_c   1.000
_cell.angle_alpha   90.00
_cell.angle_beta   90.00
_cell.angle_gamma   90.00
#
_symmetry.space_group_name_H-M   'P 1'
#
loop_
_entity.id
_entity.type
_entity.pdbx_description
1 polymer ?
#
loop_
_entity_poly.entity_id
_entity_poly.type
_entity_poly.pdbx_seq_one_letter_code
_entity_poly.pdbx_strand_id
1 'polypeptide(L)'
;MSEKPCAFLVRFEKHYPIAVAGIKADLKYGDAAAKASALKQAIGLIINGDTSQFRDLPVIIVNNVLPCEDLKVQKLVLLYLETVYKGADVFGRVPPDTTLVRDYLRRNLRHRDEYIRGLTLRFISRLAHPDLLEPIVESVLVNLYHRHCFVRRHAYSAIFAIHLQPKPNGRQLLPDALDRVEHELSFERDAAAMRNAFFMLCTCARERAVAYLLANAERAVTEWPDIVQVVAITLIRRACCSANKDRD
;
A
#
# COMPACT_ATOMS: atom_id res chain seq x y z
N MET A 1 -17.36 7.47 -15.93
CA MET A 1 -17.57 6.13 -16.49
C MET A 1 -16.82 5.15 -15.60
N SER A 2 -17.52 4.26 -14.89
CA SER A 2 -16.88 3.23 -14.07
C SER A 2 -16.23 2.22 -15.02
N GLU A 3 -14.92 1.97 -14.87
CA GLU A 3 -14.25 0.88 -15.60
C GLU A 3 -14.92 -0.45 -15.25
N LYS A 4 -15.20 -1.26 -16.28
CA LYS A 4 -15.69 -2.62 -16.09
C LYS A 4 -14.53 -3.49 -15.59
N PRO A 5 -14.70 -4.30 -14.53
CA PRO A 5 -13.65 -5.19 -14.07
C PRO A 5 -13.33 -6.20 -15.18
N CYS A 6 -12.08 -6.17 -15.67
CA CYS A 6 -11.58 -7.13 -16.64
C CYS A 6 -11.04 -8.34 -15.88
N ALA A 7 -11.69 -9.50 -16.01
CA ALA A 7 -11.25 -10.71 -15.35
C ALA A 7 -10.03 -11.30 -16.09
N PHE A 8 -8.87 -11.28 -15.44
CA PHE A 8 -7.70 -12.01 -15.91
C PHE A 8 -7.77 -13.45 -15.38
N LEU A 9 -8.12 -14.39 -16.27
CA LEU A 9 -8.12 -15.81 -15.94
C LEU A 9 -6.67 -16.32 -15.93
N VAL A 10 -6.14 -16.55 -14.72
CA VAL A 10 -4.86 -17.22 -14.56
C VAL A 10 -5.08 -18.72 -14.78
N ARG A 11 -4.64 -19.23 -15.93
CA ARG A 11 -4.65 -20.68 -16.20
C ARG A 11 -3.63 -21.35 -15.29
N PHE A 12 -4.10 -22.05 -14.27
CA PHE A 12 -3.27 -22.96 -13.49
C PHE A 12 -3.10 -24.26 -14.27
N GLU A 13 -1.86 -24.62 -14.57
CA GLU A 13 -1.57 -25.97 -15.05
C GLU A 13 -1.98 -26.98 -13.98
N LYS A 14 -2.64 -28.04 -14.43
CA LYS A 14 -3.42 -29.00 -13.65
C LYS A 14 -2.54 -29.98 -12.85
N HIS A 15 -1.49 -29.48 -12.20
CA HIS A 15 -0.55 -30.27 -11.39
C HIS A 15 -0.31 -29.62 -10.04
N TYR A 16 -1.34 -29.62 -9.19
CA TYR A 16 -1.13 -29.62 -7.74
C TYR A 16 -1.90 -30.78 -7.12
N PRO A 17 -1.33 -32.00 -7.09
CA PRO A 17 -1.80 -33.05 -6.19
C PRO A 17 -1.24 -32.84 -4.78
N ILE A 18 -0.89 -31.62 -4.37
CA ILE A 18 -0.70 -31.35 -2.95
C ILE A 18 -2.08 -31.07 -2.41
N ALA A 19 -2.69 -32.09 -1.79
CA ALA A 19 -3.91 -31.92 -1.02
C ALA A 19 -3.74 -30.70 -0.10
N VAL A 20 -4.78 -29.89 0.11
CA VAL A 20 -4.70 -28.69 0.97
C VAL A 20 -4.04 -28.97 2.34
N ALA A 21 -4.15 -30.22 2.83
CA ALA A 21 -3.41 -30.72 3.99
C ALA A 21 -1.88 -30.57 3.89
N GLY A 22 -1.27 -30.88 2.75
CA GLY A 22 0.18 -30.73 2.51
C GLY A 22 0.62 -29.27 2.54
N ILE A 23 -0.15 -28.37 1.90
CA ILE A 23 0.10 -26.92 1.96
C ILE A 23 0.09 -26.45 3.42
N LYS A 24 -0.90 -26.88 4.21
CA LYS A 24 -0.98 -26.53 5.63
C LYS A 24 0.18 -27.11 6.45
N ALA A 25 0.62 -28.33 6.16
CA ALA A 25 1.76 -28.96 6.83
C ALA A 25 3.05 -28.19 6.57
N ASP A 26 3.32 -27.83 5.31
CA ASP A 26 4.50 -27.05 4.91
C ASP A 26 4.51 -25.65 5.56
N LEU A 27 3.34 -25.01 5.70
CA LEU A 27 3.24 -23.72 6.39
C LEU A 27 3.49 -23.81 7.90
N LYS A 28 3.12 -24.94 8.53
CA LYS A 28 3.32 -25.17 9.97
C LYS A 28 4.75 -25.57 10.30
N TYR A 29 5.28 -26.55 9.58
CA TYR A 29 6.50 -27.27 9.97
C TYR A 29 7.64 -27.15 8.95
N GLY A 30 7.37 -26.62 7.75
CA GLY A 30 8.38 -26.49 6.71
C GLY A 30 9.43 -25.42 7.00
N ASP A 31 10.54 -25.50 6.29
CA ASP A 31 11.57 -24.46 6.26
C ASP A 31 11.09 -23.22 5.46
N ALA A 32 11.95 -22.19 5.35
CA ALA A 32 11.59 -20.97 4.64
C ALA A 32 11.24 -21.22 3.16
N ALA A 33 11.90 -22.18 2.50
CA ALA A 33 11.66 -22.50 1.10
C ALA A 33 10.30 -23.20 0.91
N ALA A 34 10.00 -24.18 1.76
CA ALA A 34 8.72 -24.88 1.80
C ALA A 34 7.57 -23.91 2.13
N LYS A 35 7.73 -23.07 3.17
CA LYS A 35 6.76 -22.02 3.51
C LYS A 35 6.51 -21.07 2.34
N ALA A 36 7.55 -20.65 1.62
CA ALA A 36 7.41 -19.78 0.46
C ALA A 36 6.68 -20.48 -0.71
N SER A 37 6.95 -21.76 -0.95
CA SER A 37 6.24 -22.55 -1.98
C SER A 37 4.78 -22.72 -1.61
N ALA A 38 4.50 -23.18 -0.39
CA ALA A 38 3.16 -23.41 0.12
C ALA A 38 2.32 -22.13 0.16
N LEU A 39 2.92 -21.00 0.57
CA LEU A 39 2.20 -19.71 0.61
C LEU A 39 1.85 -19.20 -0.80
N LYS A 40 2.71 -19.42 -1.80
CA LYS A 40 2.38 -19.11 -3.20
C LYS A 40 1.19 -19.93 -3.70
N GLN A 41 1.20 -21.23 -3.41
CA GLN A 41 0.11 -22.13 -3.78
C GLN A 41 -1.20 -21.72 -3.12
N ALA A 42 -1.17 -21.45 -1.80
CA ALA A 42 -2.32 -20.99 -1.04
C ALA A 42 -2.90 -19.68 -1.62
N ILE A 43 -2.07 -18.68 -1.91
CA ILE A 43 -2.52 -17.43 -2.53
C ILE A 43 -3.17 -17.68 -3.89
N GLY A 44 -2.57 -18.54 -4.71
CA GLY A 44 -3.13 -18.90 -6.02
C GLY A 44 -4.52 -19.53 -5.91
N LEU A 45 -4.70 -20.47 -4.99
CA LEU A 45 -5.99 -21.12 -4.75
C LEU A 45 -7.05 -20.15 -4.20
N ILE A 46 -6.67 -19.25 -3.30
CA ILE A 46 -7.56 -18.23 -2.75
C ILE A 46 -8.07 -17.28 -3.84
N ILE A 47 -7.18 -16.80 -4.71
CA ILE A 47 -7.55 -15.89 -5.81
C ILE A 47 -8.51 -16.57 -6.80
N ASN A 48 -8.41 -17.89 -6.97
CA ASN A 48 -9.31 -18.66 -7.82
C ASN A 48 -10.67 -18.97 -7.17
N GLY A 49 -10.89 -18.59 -5.91
CA GLY A 49 -12.16 -18.75 -5.20
C GLY A 49 -12.32 -20.03 -4.39
N ASP A 50 -11.33 -20.93 -4.35
CA ASP A 50 -11.38 -22.11 -3.47
C ASP A 50 -10.93 -21.75 -2.05
N THR A 51 -11.86 -21.22 -1.25
CA THR A 51 -11.55 -20.61 0.05
C THR A 51 -12.09 -21.39 1.24
N SER A 52 -13.04 -22.30 1.01
CA SER A 52 -13.67 -23.11 2.05
C SER A 52 -12.66 -23.95 2.85
N GLN A 53 -11.60 -24.41 2.18
CA GLN A 53 -10.56 -25.27 2.75
C GLN A 53 -9.47 -24.48 3.51
N PHE A 54 -9.46 -23.14 3.42
CA PHE A 54 -8.45 -22.26 4.01
C PHE A 54 -8.97 -21.41 5.19
N ARG A 55 -10.09 -21.81 5.82
CA ARG A 55 -10.64 -21.09 6.98
C ARG A 55 -9.70 -20.99 8.18
N ASP A 56 -8.87 -22.01 8.42
CA ASP A 56 -7.84 -22.08 9.47
C ASP A 56 -6.51 -21.45 9.05
N LEU A 57 -6.36 -21.08 7.78
CA LEU A 57 -5.11 -20.53 7.25
C LEU A 57 -4.66 -19.24 7.97
N PRO A 58 -5.53 -18.28 8.32
CA PRO A 58 -5.11 -17.09 9.07
C PRO A 58 -4.36 -17.43 10.36
N VAL A 59 -4.86 -18.40 11.12
CA VAL A 59 -4.23 -18.87 12.37
C VAL A 59 -2.87 -19.51 12.08
N ILE A 60 -2.76 -20.30 11.01
CA ILE A 60 -1.49 -20.92 10.59
C ILE A 60 -0.46 -19.84 10.23
N ILE A 61 -0.86 -18.85 9.43
CA ILE A 61 0.01 -17.76 9.00
C ILE A 61 0.51 -16.97 10.20
N VAL A 62 -0.40 -16.57 11.08
CA VAL A 62 -0.08 -15.77 12.27
C VAL A 62 0.93 -16.50 13.17
N ASN A 63 0.70 -17.77 13.45
CA ASN A 63 1.51 -18.52 14.42
C ASN A 63 2.83 -19.04 13.83
N ASN A 64 2.86 -19.43 12.55
CA ASN A 64 3.97 -20.21 12.00
C ASN A 64 4.74 -19.49 10.88
N VAL A 65 4.13 -18.48 10.25
CA VAL A 65 4.70 -17.83 9.05
C VAL A 65 5.10 -16.37 9.31
N LEU A 66 4.29 -15.60 10.04
CA LEU A 66 4.64 -14.22 10.44
C LEU A 66 5.98 -14.10 11.19
N PRO A 67 6.40 -15.09 12.03
CA PRO A 67 7.70 -15.03 12.69
C PRO A 67 8.88 -15.29 11.75
N CYS A 68 8.66 -15.73 10.50
CA CYS A 68 9.73 -16.03 9.56
C CYS A 68 10.44 -14.73 9.09
N GLU A 69 11.76 -14.72 9.19
CA GLU A 69 12.59 -13.57 8.78
C GLU A 69 12.97 -13.58 7.30
N ASP A 70 12.71 -14.69 6.59
CA ASP A 70 13.03 -14.79 5.16
C ASP A 70 12.26 -13.75 4.34
N LEU A 71 13.00 -12.96 3.55
CA LEU A 71 12.47 -11.85 2.75
C LEU A 71 11.39 -12.28 1.75
N LYS A 72 11.55 -13.47 1.16
CA LYS A 72 10.60 -14.01 0.18
C LYS A 72 9.31 -14.43 0.88
N VAL A 73 9.40 -15.04 2.05
CA VAL A 73 8.24 -15.36 2.90
C VAL A 73 7.53 -14.08 3.34
N GLN A 74 8.25 -13.07 3.85
CA GLN A 74 7.64 -11.80 4.28
C GLN A 74 6.91 -11.06 3.15
N LYS A 75 7.48 -11.06 1.94
CA LYS A 75 6.82 -10.50 0.75
C LYS A 75 5.54 -11.24 0.40
N LEU A 76 5.55 -12.57 0.49
CA LEU A 76 4.37 -13.40 0.24
C LEU A 76 3.32 -13.23 1.35
N VAL A 77 3.72 -13.03 2.60
CA VAL A 77 2.81 -12.68 3.70
C VAL A 77 2.06 -11.39 3.40
N LEU A 78 2.76 -10.32 2.98
CA LEU A 78 2.09 -9.05 2.63
C LEU A 78 1.12 -9.21 1.45
N LEU A 79 1.45 -10.07 0.47
CA LEU A 79 0.54 -10.40 -0.63
C LEU A 79 -0.68 -11.20 -0.15
N TYR A 80 -0.49 -12.18 0.72
CA TYR A 80 -1.58 -12.93 1.34
C TYR A 80 -2.50 -12.03 2.17
N LEU A 81 -1.93 -11.14 2.98
CA LEU A 81 -2.74 -10.18 3.75
C LEU A 81 -3.57 -9.30 2.82
N GLU A 82 -3.01 -8.86 1.68
CA GLU A 82 -3.78 -8.09 0.70
C GLU A 82 -4.97 -8.86 0.14
N THR A 83 -4.81 -10.15 -0.20
CA THR A 83 -5.93 -10.95 -0.73
C THR A 83 -7.02 -11.13 0.32
N VAL A 84 -6.64 -11.34 1.59
CA VAL A 84 -7.58 -11.50 2.70
C VAL A 84 -8.31 -10.20 3.01
N TYR A 85 -7.62 -9.07 3.12
CA TYR A 85 -8.24 -7.79 3.45
C TYR A 85 -9.07 -7.18 2.29
N LYS A 86 -8.81 -7.58 1.03
CA LYS A 86 -9.66 -7.22 -0.12
C LYS A 86 -10.87 -8.14 -0.27
N GLY A 87 -10.72 -9.41 0.08
CA GLY A 87 -11.75 -10.45 -0.03
C GLY A 87 -12.53 -10.68 1.25
N ALA A 88 -12.88 -9.65 2.01
CA ALA A 88 -13.54 -9.79 3.32
C ALA A 88 -14.82 -10.66 3.28
N ASP A 89 -15.55 -10.63 2.16
CA ASP A 89 -16.74 -11.48 1.92
C ASP A 89 -16.41 -12.96 1.73
N VAL A 90 -15.17 -13.28 1.35
CA VAL A 90 -14.71 -14.64 1.01
C VAL A 90 -14.32 -15.44 2.26
N PHE A 91 -13.81 -14.77 3.30
CA PHE A 91 -13.44 -15.40 4.57
C PHE A 91 -14.52 -15.24 5.67
N GLY A 92 -15.62 -14.54 5.37
CA GLY A 92 -16.79 -14.43 6.24
C GLY A 92 -16.65 -13.52 7.47
N ARG A 93 -15.44 -13.00 7.75
CA ARG A 93 -15.14 -11.90 8.69
C ARG A 93 -13.66 -11.51 8.57
N VAL A 94 -13.37 -10.25 8.92
CA VAL A 94 -12.01 -9.74 9.13
C VAL A 94 -11.21 -10.71 10.01
N PRO A 95 -9.92 -10.98 9.72
CA PRO A 95 -9.13 -11.93 10.50
C PRO A 95 -9.18 -11.61 12.01
N PRO A 96 -9.43 -12.60 12.87
CA PRO A 96 -9.56 -12.41 14.32
C PRO A 96 -8.29 -11.84 14.99
N ASP A 97 -7.15 -11.81 14.31
CA ASP A 97 -5.87 -11.35 14.85
C ASP A 97 -5.38 -10.01 14.27
N THR A 98 -6.28 -9.03 14.18
CA THR A 98 -5.95 -7.67 13.72
C THR A 98 -4.78 -7.07 14.51
N THR A 99 -4.66 -7.37 15.81
CA THR A 99 -3.56 -6.92 16.67
C THR A 99 -2.21 -7.51 16.25
N LEU A 100 -2.13 -8.81 15.96
CA LEU A 100 -0.86 -9.44 15.57
C LEU A 100 -0.40 -8.98 14.18
N VAL A 101 -1.34 -8.77 13.26
CA VAL A 101 -1.05 -8.15 11.96
C VAL A 101 -0.52 -6.73 12.15
N ARG A 102 -1.15 -5.95 13.02
CA ARG A 102 -0.72 -4.58 13.34
C ARG A 102 0.69 -4.52 13.92
N ASP A 103 1.01 -5.41 14.85
CA ASP A 103 2.34 -5.49 15.45
C ASP A 103 3.40 -5.94 14.44
N TYR A 104 3.05 -6.89 13.58
CA TYR A 104 3.89 -7.27 12.43
C TYR A 104 4.18 -6.07 11.52
N LEU A 105 3.17 -5.29 11.13
CA LEU A 105 3.34 -4.11 10.29
C LEU A 105 4.20 -3.03 10.98
N ARG A 106 3.96 -2.73 12.26
CA ARG A 106 4.78 -1.75 13.02
C ARG A 106 6.24 -2.15 13.06
N ARG A 107 6.52 -3.43 13.30
CA ARG A 107 7.87 -3.97 13.37
C ARG A 107 8.56 -3.84 12.00
N ASN A 108 7.85 -4.13 10.91
CA ASN A 108 8.38 -3.94 9.56
C ASN A 108 8.61 -2.46 9.20
N LEU A 109 7.74 -1.55 9.63
CA LEU A 109 7.90 -0.10 9.42
C LEU A 109 9.11 0.49 10.15
N ARG A 110 9.64 -0.22 11.14
CA ARG A 110 10.85 0.14 11.91
C ARG A 110 12.05 -0.76 11.59
N HIS A 111 11.93 -1.63 10.59
CA HIS A 111 12.96 -2.61 10.24
C HIS A 111 14.27 -1.94 9.78
N ARG A 112 15.41 -2.62 9.86
CA ARG A 112 16.69 -2.04 9.38
C ARG A 112 16.78 -1.97 7.86
N ASP A 113 16.24 -3.00 7.20
CA ASP A 113 16.15 -3.10 5.74
C ASP A 113 15.06 -2.18 5.15
N GLU A 114 15.48 -1.26 4.29
CA GLU A 114 14.63 -0.34 3.54
C GLU A 114 13.63 -1.03 2.60
N TYR A 115 13.97 -2.22 2.09
CA TYR A 115 13.11 -2.99 1.21
C TYR A 115 11.89 -3.50 1.96
N ILE A 116 12.08 -4.05 3.17
CA ILE A 116 10.98 -4.48 4.04
C ILE A 116 10.06 -3.30 4.38
N ARG A 117 10.64 -2.15 4.75
CA ARG A 117 9.87 -0.92 5.01
C ARG A 117 9.04 -0.51 3.79
N GLY A 118 9.68 -0.39 2.62
CA GLY A 118 9.02 0.07 1.41
C GLY A 118 7.95 -0.91 0.89
N LEU A 119 8.19 -2.22 0.98
CA LEU A 119 7.15 -3.23 0.69
C LEU A 119 5.95 -3.10 1.63
N THR A 120 6.20 -2.89 2.92
CA THR A 120 5.16 -2.71 3.93
C THR A 120 4.36 -1.44 3.69
N LEU A 121 5.03 -0.32 3.39
CA LEU A 121 4.37 0.94 3.01
C LEU A 121 3.55 0.81 1.72
N ARG A 122 4.06 0.08 0.72
CA ARG A 122 3.32 -0.23 -0.51
C ARG A 122 2.10 -1.12 -0.25
N PHE A 123 2.17 -2.03 0.71
CA PHE A 123 1.01 -2.81 1.15
C PHE A 123 -0.04 -1.90 1.82
N ILE A 124 0.40 -1.05 2.75
CA ILE A 124 -0.45 -0.07 3.44
C ILE A 124 -1.17 0.85 2.46
N SER A 125 -0.48 1.30 1.39
CA SER A 125 -1.10 2.16 0.36
C SER A 125 -2.24 1.50 -0.44
N ARG A 126 -2.47 0.20 -0.25
CA ARG A 126 -3.51 -0.59 -0.93
C ARG A 126 -4.56 -1.14 0.04
N LEU A 127 -4.44 -0.81 1.32
CA LEU A 127 -5.32 -1.29 2.38
C LEU A 127 -6.47 -0.31 2.61
N ALA A 128 -7.71 -0.81 2.60
CA ALA A 128 -8.92 -0.04 2.88
C ALA A 128 -9.55 -0.50 4.22
N HIS A 129 -8.77 -0.45 5.30
CA HIS A 129 -9.19 -0.93 6.61
C HIS A 129 -8.77 0.06 7.72
N PRO A 130 -9.58 1.11 7.98
CA PRO A 130 -9.23 2.19 8.92
C PRO A 130 -8.81 1.70 10.32
N ASP A 131 -9.52 0.72 10.89
CA ASP A 131 -9.24 0.20 12.24
C ASP A 131 -7.86 -0.50 12.36
N LEU A 132 -7.35 -1.04 11.26
CA LEU A 132 -6.00 -1.61 11.21
C LEU A 132 -4.95 -0.50 11.08
N LEU A 133 -5.28 0.57 10.35
CA LEU A 133 -4.39 1.69 10.02
C LEU A 133 -4.20 2.69 11.15
N GLU A 134 -5.29 3.11 11.81
CA GLU A 134 -5.30 4.15 12.86
C GLU A 134 -4.13 4.03 13.87
N PRO A 135 -3.89 2.87 14.48
CA PRO A 135 -2.85 2.74 15.51
C PRO A 135 -1.43 2.48 14.96
N ILE A 136 -1.23 2.53 13.64
CA ILE A 136 0.08 2.47 12.99
C ILE A 136 0.44 3.74 12.23
N VAL A 137 -0.48 4.72 12.15
CA VAL A 137 -0.32 5.98 11.41
C VAL A 137 1.00 6.68 11.73
N GLU A 138 1.33 6.86 13.01
CA GLU A 138 2.60 7.49 13.42
C GLU A 138 3.83 6.73 12.92
N SER A 139 3.76 5.40 12.88
CA SER A 139 4.87 4.59 12.35
C SER A 139 5.01 4.73 10.83
N VAL A 140 3.92 5.05 10.12
CA VAL A 140 3.97 5.40 8.69
C VAL A 140 4.57 6.79 8.50
N LEU A 141 4.14 7.79 9.29
CA LEU A 141 4.62 9.17 9.18
C LEU A 141 6.13 9.30 9.37
N VAL A 142 6.71 8.60 10.35
CA VAL A 142 8.17 8.61 10.60
C VAL A 142 8.97 8.19 9.37
N ASN A 143 8.40 7.40 8.46
CA ASN A 143 9.08 6.96 7.24
C ASN A 143 9.18 8.04 6.14
N LEU A 144 8.51 9.20 6.30
CA LEU A 144 8.77 10.39 5.47
C LEU A 144 10.19 10.90 5.64
N TYR A 145 10.74 10.80 6.84
CA TYR A 145 12.06 11.32 7.19
C TYR A 145 13.17 10.28 6.99
N HIS A 146 12.87 9.16 6.33
CA HIS A 146 13.85 8.10 6.13
C HIS A 146 14.94 8.53 5.14
N ARG A 147 16.21 8.21 5.43
CA ARG A 147 17.36 8.57 4.58
C ARG A 147 17.24 8.09 3.13
N HIS A 148 16.63 6.92 2.93
CA HIS A 148 16.54 6.27 1.63
C HIS A 148 15.26 6.67 0.88
N CYS A 149 15.40 7.20 -0.34
CA CYS A 149 14.27 7.66 -1.16
C CYS A 149 13.25 6.56 -1.49
N PHE A 150 13.70 5.31 -1.65
CA PHE A 150 12.84 4.13 -1.80
C PHE A 150 11.77 4.03 -0.70
N VAL A 151 12.12 4.37 0.55
CA VAL A 151 11.16 4.35 1.66
C VAL A 151 10.23 5.56 1.56
N ARG A 152 10.79 6.77 1.38
CA ARG A 152 10.00 8.02 1.31
C ARG A 152 8.96 8.00 0.20
N ARG A 153 9.31 7.54 -1.01
CA ARG A 153 8.35 7.44 -2.12
C ARG A 153 7.15 6.56 -1.77
N HIS A 154 7.37 5.46 -1.03
CA HIS A 154 6.29 4.58 -0.60
C HIS A 154 5.56 5.13 0.63
N ALA A 155 6.24 5.91 1.48
CA ALA A 155 5.62 6.64 2.59
C ALA A 155 4.60 7.67 2.07
N TYR A 156 4.95 8.48 1.06
CA TYR A 156 4.01 9.39 0.42
C TYR A 156 2.78 8.67 -0.14
N SER A 157 2.97 7.52 -0.81
CA SER A 157 1.83 6.72 -1.30
C SER A 157 0.96 6.17 -0.16
N ALA A 158 1.57 5.71 0.93
CA ALA A 158 0.85 5.19 2.09
C ALA A 158 0.05 6.29 2.79
N ILE A 159 0.67 7.45 3.02
CA ILE A 159 0.04 8.61 3.66
C ILE A 159 -1.12 9.13 2.81
N PHE A 160 -0.92 9.23 1.50
CA PHE A 160 -1.99 9.61 0.58
C PHE A 160 -3.19 8.65 0.69
N ALA A 161 -2.94 7.33 0.67
CA ALA A 161 -4.00 6.34 0.81
C ALA A 161 -4.72 6.40 2.17
N ILE A 162 -3.99 6.65 3.27
CA ILE A 162 -4.56 6.85 4.62
C ILE A 162 -5.40 8.12 4.66
N HIS A 163 -4.91 9.21 4.07
CA HIS A 163 -5.60 10.50 4.04
C HIS A 163 -6.92 10.44 3.26
N LEU A 164 -6.99 9.59 2.23
CA LEU A 164 -8.21 9.34 1.46
C LEU A 164 -9.22 8.41 2.14
N GLN A 165 -8.86 7.75 3.25
CA GLN A 165 -9.80 6.86 3.93
C GLN A 165 -11.03 7.64 4.41
N PRO A 166 -12.24 7.06 4.29
CA PRO A 166 -13.44 7.68 4.83
C PRO A 166 -13.27 7.86 6.33
N LYS A 167 -13.67 9.03 6.83
CA LYS A 167 -13.49 9.42 8.23
C LYS A 167 -14.36 8.54 9.13
N PRO A 168 -13.82 7.54 9.87
CA PRO A 168 -14.64 6.82 10.84
C PRO A 168 -15.14 7.84 11.87
N ASN A 169 -16.45 7.94 12.04
CA ASN A 169 -17.09 8.89 12.93
C ASN A 169 -16.82 10.38 12.62
N GLY A 170 -16.47 10.71 11.37
CA GLY A 170 -16.17 12.10 10.95
C GLY A 170 -14.77 12.60 11.32
N ARG A 171 -13.93 11.77 11.94
CA ARG A 171 -12.53 12.09 12.29
C ARG A 171 -11.58 11.62 11.19
N GLN A 172 -10.73 12.53 10.71
CA GLN A 172 -9.68 12.19 9.76
C GLN A 172 -8.51 11.52 10.50
N LEU A 173 -8.03 10.39 10.01
CA LEU A 173 -6.89 9.66 10.61
C LEU A 173 -5.58 10.49 10.60
N LEU A 174 -5.47 11.40 9.64
CA LEU A 174 -4.30 12.23 9.39
C LEU A 174 -4.72 13.66 9.01
N PRO A 175 -5.09 14.50 9.99
CA PRO A 175 -5.55 15.86 9.74
C PRO A 175 -4.44 16.79 9.23
N ASP A 176 -3.20 16.58 9.66
CA ASP A 176 -2.02 17.39 9.36
C ASP A 176 -1.16 16.83 8.21
N ALA A 177 -1.62 15.78 7.51
CA ALA A 177 -0.82 15.12 6.49
C ALA A 177 -0.45 16.03 5.32
N LEU A 178 -1.32 16.96 4.92
CA LEU A 178 -1.02 17.88 3.83
C LEU A 178 0.10 18.86 4.20
N ASP A 179 0.13 19.33 5.45
CA ASP A 179 1.17 20.23 5.96
C ASP A 179 2.52 19.53 5.99
N ARG A 180 2.56 18.30 6.48
CA ARG A 180 3.79 17.50 6.49
C ARG A 180 4.27 17.20 5.07
N VAL A 181 3.37 16.81 4.17
CA VAL A 181 3.74 16.47 2.79
C VAL A 181 4.22 17.69 2.00
N GLU A 182 3.58 18.86 2.17
CA GLU A 182 4.04 20.09 1.54
C GLU A 182 5.41 20.52 2.07
N HIS A 183 5.62 20.46 3.39
CA HIS A 183 6.91 20.76 4.00
C HIS A 183 8.01 19.85 3.43
N GLU A 184 7.82 18.53 3.47
CA GLU A 184 8.84 17.57 2.99
C GLU A 184 9.05 17.63 1.48
N LEU A 185 8.02 17.98 0.69
CA LEU A 185 8.14 18.16 -0.76
C LEU A 185 9.16 19.26 -1.10
N SER A 186 9.28 20.31 -0.29
CA SER A 186 10.23 21.41 -0.53
C SER A 186 11.71 20.99 -0.45
N PHE A 187 11.99 19.89 0.27
CA PHE A 187 13.34 19.35 0.45
C PHE A 187 13.62 18.08 -0.38
N GLU A 188 12.58 17.48 -0.97
CA GLU A 188 12.72 16.21 -1.69
C GLU A 188 13.47 16.40 -3.02
N ARG A 189 14.39 15.46 -3.30
CA ARG A 189 15.23 15.48 -4.51
C ARG A 189 15.00 14.27 -5.40
N ASP A 190 14.47 13.18 -4.84
CA ASP A 190 14.16 11.98 -5.62
C ASP A 190 12.91 12.22 -6.48
N ALA A 191 13.04 11.94 -7.78
CA ALA A 191 11.98 12.16 -8.76
C ALA A 191 10.68 11.43 -8.39
N ALA A 192 10.77 10.17 -7.95
CA ALA A 192 9.59 9.35 -7.68
C ALA A 192 8.90 9.78 -6.38
N ALA A 193 9.67 10.13 -5.35
CA ALA A 193 9.15 10.66 -4.10
C ALA A 193 8.50 12.04 -4.30
N MET A 194 9.18 12.95 -5.00
CA MET A 194 8.66 14.26 -5.37
C MET A 194 7.35 14.14 -6.15
N ARG A 195 7.32 13.25 -7.16
CA ARG A 195 6.09 12.97 -7.94
C ARG A 195 4.94 12.54 -7.04
N ASN A 196 5.19 11.62 -6.09
CA ASN A 196 4.13 11.10 -5.22
C ASN A 196 3.62 12.17 -4.24
N ALA A 197 4.50 12.96 -3.66
CA ALA A 197 4.15 14.06 -2.76
C ALA A 197 3.35 15.15 -3.49
N PHE A 198 3.84 15.61 -4.65
CA PHE A 198 3.15 16.61 -5.45
C PHE A 198 1.81 16.11 -5.97
N PHE A 199 1.73 14.84 -6.39
CA PHE A 199 0.46 14.22 -6.80
C PHE A 199 -0.59 14.21 -5.68
N MET A 200 -0.17 13.98 -4.43
CA MET A 200 -1.06 14.07 -3.27
C MET A 200 -1.59 15.49 -3.09
N LEU A 201 -0.72 16.52 -3.15
CA LEU A 201 -1.17 17.92 -3.08
C LEU A 201 -2.14 18.26 -4.21
N CYS A 202 -1.85 17.88 -5.45
CA CYS A 202 -2.73 18.09 -6.60
C CYS A 202 -4.12 17.47 -6.42
N THR A 203 -4.20 16.35 -5.70
CA THR A 203 -5.46 15.61 -5.51
C THR A 203 -6.25 16.10 -4.30
N CYS A 204 -5.57 16.45 -3.21
CA CYS A 204 -6.21 16.75 -1.92
C CYS A 204 -6.27 18.25 -1.60
N ALA A 205 -5.40 19.06 -2.18
CA ALA A 205 -5.29 20.49 -1.89
C ALA A 205 -4.84 21.29 -3.12
N ARG A 206 -5.77 21.45 -4.07
CA ARG A 206 -5.50 22.09 -5.38
C ARG A 206 -4.86 23.47 -5.26
N GLU A 207 -5.33 24.33 -4.36
CA GLU A 207 -4.81 25.69 -4.19
C GLU A 207 -3.34 25.69 -3.74
N ARG A 208 -2.99 24.83 -2.78
CA ARG A 208 -1.61 24.63 -2.32
C ARG A 208 -0.73 24.09 -3.44
N ALA A 209 -1.22 23.13 -4.21
CA ALA A 209 -0.49 22.60 -5.36
C ALA A 209 -0.21 23.66 -6.44
N VAL A 210 -1.18 24.54 -6.72
CA VAL A 210 -1.01 25.66 -7.64
C VAL A 210 0.01 26.66 -7.09
N ALA A 211 -0.09 27.03 -5.82
CA ALA A 211 0.87 27.92 -5.18
C ALA A 211 2.30 27.34 -5.23
N TYR A 212 2.47 26.05 -4.93
CA TYR A 212 3.74 25.34 -5.01
C TYR A 212 4.31 25.34 -6.44
N LEU A 213 3.46 25.07 -7.45
CA LEU A 213 3.88 25.08 -8.85
C LEU A 213 4.31 26.48 -9.31
N LEU A 214 3.55 27.52 -8.95
CA LEU A 214 3.87 28.91 -9.31
C LEU A 214 5.17 29.36 -8.65
N ALA A 215 5.38 29.03 -7.38
CA ALA A 215 6.62 29.33 -6.66
C ALA A 215 7.87 28.64 -7.26
N ASN A 216 7.67 27.57 -8.05
CA ASN A 216 8.76 26.80 -8.68
C ASN A 216 8.68 26.80 -10.20
N ALA A 217 7.92 27.71 -10.84
CA ALA A 217 7.58 27.62 -12.25
C ALA A 217 8.82 27.56 -13.17
N GLU A 218 9.84 28.39 -12.92
CA GLU A 218 11.08 28.41 -13.70
C GLU A 218 11.85 27.08 -13.60
N ARG A 219 11.97 26.56 -12.36
CA ARG A 219 12.62 25.28 -12.06
C ARG A 219 11.80 24.10 -12.61
N ALA A 220 10.48 24.21 -12.65
CA ALA A 220 9.60 23.16 -13.14
C ALA A 220 9.81 22.86 -14.63
N VAL A 221 10.19 23.85 -15.42
CA VAL A 221 10.45 23.69 -16.87
C VAL A 221 11.85 23.15 -17.14
N THR A 222 12.84 23.54 -16.33
CA THR A 222 14.26 23.32 -16.62
C THR A 222 14.90 22.21 -15.80
N GLU A 223 14.46 22.01 -14.56
CA GLU A 223 15.12 21.13 -13.58
C GLU A 223 14.26 19.92 -13.18
N TRP A 224 12.93 20.04 -13.20
CA TRP A 224 12.08 18.97 -12.69
C TRP A 224 12.15 17.71 -13.56
N PRO A 225 12.18 16.51 -12.95
CA PRO A 225 12.10 15.26 -13.70
C PRO A 225 10.77 15.13 -14.46
N ASP A 226 10.79 14.51 -15.65
CA ASP A 226 9.62 14.33 -16.52
C ASP A 226 8.38 13.80 -15.79
N ILE A 227 8.57 12.84 -14.89
CA ILE A 227 7.46 12.24 -14.13
C ILE A 227 6.76 13.24 -13.21
N VAL A 228 7.45 14.29 -12.74
CA VAL A 228 6.88 15.38 -11.94
C VAL A 228 6.23 16.41 -12.87
N GLN A 229 6.87 16.73 -14.01
CA GLN A 229 6.32 17.63 -15.03
C GLN A 229 4.97 17.14 -15.56
N VAL A 230 4.81 15.83 -15.78
CA VAL A 230 3.52 15.23 -16.20
C VAL A 230 2.42 15.49 -15.16
N VAL A 231 2.74 15.46 -13.87
CA VAL A 231 1.78 15.81 -12.80
C VAL A 231 1.43 17.29 -12.86
N ALA A 232 2.41 18.17 -13.09
CA ALA A 232 2.20 19.61 -13.24
C ALA A 232 1.30 19.95 -14.44
N ILE A 233 1.56 19.36 -15.60
CA ILE A 233 0.73 19.51 -16.81
C ILE A 233 -0.70 19.03 -16.52
N THR A 234 -0.85 17.91 -15.80
CA THR A 234 -2.18 17.41 -15.40
C THR A 234 -2.91 18.39 -14.48
N LEU A 235 -2.21 19.03 -13.54
CA LEU A 235 -2.76 20.06 -12.66
C LEU A 235 -3.21 21.29 -13.48
N ILE A 236 -2.35 21.82 -14.35
CA ILE A 236 -2.66 22.98 -15.22
C ILE A 236 -3.91 22.69 -16.06
N ARG A 237 -3.95 21.54 -16.73
CA ARG A 237 -5.11 21.15 -17.55
C ARG A 237 -6.40 21.11 -16.72
N ARG A 238 -6.36 20.53 -15.53
CA ARG A 238 -7.52 20.46 -14.64
C ARG A 238 -7.96 21.84 -14.16
N ALA A 239 -7.02 22.71 -13.78
CA ALA A 239 -7.29 24.06 -13.31
C ALA A 239 -7.96 24.93 -14.40
N CYS A 240 -7.42 24.89 -15.62
CA CYS A 240 -7.96 25.63 -16.76
C CYS A 240 -9.35 25.10 -17.18
N CYS A 241 -9.56 23.78 -17.19
CA CYS A 241 -10.87 23.22 -17.53
C CYS A 241 -11.95 23.49 -16.47
N SER A 242 -11.59 23.56 -15.18
CA SER A 242 -12.57 23.94 -14.14
C SER A 242 -12.99 25.40 -14.27
N ALA A 243 -12.05 26.31 -14.57
CA ALA A 243 -12.34 27.73 -14.69
C ALA A 243 -13.30 28.06 -15.85
N ASN A 244 -13.33 27.23 -16.90
CA ASN A 244 -14.29 27.39 -18.00
C ASN A 244 -15.70 26.90 -17.64
N LYS A 245 -15.85 25.99 -16.68
CA LYS A 245 -17.18 25.50 -16.24
C LYS A 245 -17.88 26.43 -15.27
N ASP A 246 -17.12 27.24 -14.53
CA ASP A 246 -17.66 28.21 -13.57
C ASP A 246 -17.99 29.56 -14.24
N ARG A 247 -17.74 29.69 -15.56
CA ARG A 247 -17.97 30.91 -16.36
C ARG A 247 -19.17 30.81 -17.33
N ASP A 248 -19.81 29.64 -17.40
CA ASP A 248 -21.06 29.39 -18.13
C ASP A 248 -22.21 29.17 -17.13
#